data_AF-A0A7Y6ZK33-F1
#
_entry.id   AF-A0A7Y6ZK33-F1
#
_cell.length_a   1.000
_cell.length_b   1.000
_cell.length_c   1.000
_cell.angle_alpha   90.00
_cell.angle_beta   90.00
_cell.angle_gamma   90.00
#
_symmetry.space_group_name_H-M   'P 1'
#
loop_
_entity.id
_entity.type
_entity.pdbx_description
1 polymer ?
#
loop_
_entity_poly.entity_id
_entity_poly.type
_entity_poly.pdbx_seq_one_letter_code
_entity_poly.pdbx_strand_id
1 'polypeptide(L)'
;MMALNEKKAGGFFLFLGAIIILITIIFEYKIGWIGTERLDSETPQFMLENWDELRLIWAWQVLGYFLFILAYLMILKEAKGYKRLFWSILFIGGLLIISSFGFTLGSYFPALEVYSQEPAIFNSIRGGVGVLYRSGQISLLFFVFIFLWETFSSKGEIKKETGIISISIFLGSLLIGFITNLPIKVAGATFFLLPMVIGYFYWAGGNKVSSEKQKDSRLA
;
A
#
# COMPACT_ATOMS: atom_id res chain seq x y z
N MET A 1 -7.53 -31.96 -8.08
CA MET A 1 -7.72 -30.61 -7.52
C MET A 1 -6.38 -29.90 -7.59
N MET A 2 -6.18 -28.97 -8.55
CA MET A 2 -4.93 -28.19 -8.62
C MET A 2 -4.83 -27.35 -7.35
N ALA A 3 -3.84 -27.61 -6.50
CA ALA A 3 -3.51 -26.71 -5.41
C ALA A 3 -3.15 -25.38 -6.05
N LEU A 4 -4.03 -24.38 -5.92
CA LEU A 4 -3.74 -23.01 -6.31
C LEU A 4 -2.43 -22.65 -5.60
N ASN A 5 -1.41 -22.25 -6.35
CA ASN A 5 -0.15 -21.81 -5.77
C ASN A 5 -0.46 -20.50 -5.01
N GLU A 6 -0.64 -20.61 -3.69
CA GLU A 6 -1.13 -19.54 -2.83
C GLU A 6 -0.23 -18.30 -2.94
N LYS A 7 1.09 -18.50 -3.02
CA LYS A 7 2.02 -17.40 -3.27
C LYS A 7 1.83 -16.71 -4.62
N LYS A 8 1.53 -17.44 -5.70
CA LYS A 8 1.22 -16.80 -7.00
C LYS A 8 -0.07 -15.98 -6.93
N ALA A 9 -1.12 -16.50 -6.30
CA ALA A 9 -2.37 -15.78 -6.11
C ALA A 9 -2.17 -14.54 -5.20
N GLY A 10 -1.42 -14.69 -4.12
CA GLY A 10 -1.04 -13.59 -3.25
C GLY A 10 -0.22 -12.53 -4.00
N GLY A 11 0.70 -12.94 -4.87
CA GLY A 11 1.44 -12.04 -5.76
C GLY A 11 0.53 -11.22 -6.67
N PHE A 12 -0.47 -11.87 -7.29
CA PHE A 12 -1.46 -11.20 -8.13
C PHE A 12 -2.28 -10.16 -7.34
N PHE A 13 -2.79 -10.52 -6.15
CA PHE A 13 -3.54 -9.58 -5.31
C PHE A 13 -2.68 -8.43 -4.81
N LEU A 14 -1.40 -8.68 -4.51
CA LEU A 14 -0.46 -7.63 -4.13
C LEU A 14 -0.20 -6.65 -5.28
N PHE A 15 -0.04 -7.17 -6.50
CA PHE A 15 0.14 -6.34 -7.69
C PHE A 15 -1.12 -5.49 -7.97
N LEU A 16 -2.30 -6.13 -7.99
CA LEU A 16 -3.56 -5.45 -8.28
C LEU A 16 -3.93 -4.42 -7.20
N GLY A 17 -3.75 -4.75 -5.93
CA GLY A 17 -3.97 -3.82 -4.82
C GLY A 17 -3.09 -2.57 -4.95
N ALA A 18 -1.81 -2.74 -5.32
CA ALA A 18 -0.90 -1.60 -5.48
C ALA A 18 -1.32 -0.68 -6.63
N ILE A 19 -1.79 -1.25 -7.75
CA ILE A 19 -2.34 -0.48 -8.87
C ILE A 19 -3.57 0.32 -8.44
N ILE A 20 -4.51 -0.31 -7.74
CA ILE A 20 -5.73 0.37 -7.26
C ILE A 20 -5.33 1.55 -6.35
N ILE A 21 -4.42 1.34 -5.39
CA ILE A 21 -3.98 2.42 -4.52
C ILE A 21 -3.31 3.55 -5.30
N LEU A 22 -2.42 3.25 -6.24
CA LEU A 22 -1.79 4.27 -7.09
C LEU A 22 -2.82 5.09 -7.88
N ILE A 23 -3.82 4.44 -8.47
CA ILE A 23 -4.91 5.12 -9.18
C ILE A 23 -5.71 6.02 -8.23
N THR A 24 -6.03 5.55 -7.03
CA THR A 24 -6.76 6.37 -6.05
C THR A 24 -5.96 7.59 -5.59
N ILE A 25 -4.63 7.47 -5.43
CA ILE A 25 -3.76 8.61 -5.10
C ILE A 25 -3.79 9.67 -6.22
N ILE A 26 -3.84 9.24 -7.49
CA ILE A 26 -4.00 10.16 -8.63
C ILE A 26 -5.35 10.91 -8.52
N PHE A 27 -6.43 10.22 -8.15
CA PHE A 27 -7.72 10.87 -7.95
C PHE A 27 -7.71 11.82 -6.75
N GLU A 28 -7.11 11.44 -5.62
CA GLU A 28 -6.93 12.32 -4.45
C GLU A 28 -6.15 13.58 -4.80
N TYR A 29 -5.13 13.46 -5.66
CA TYR A 29 -4.38 14.62 -6.17
C TYR A 29 -5.25 15.52 -7.05
N LYS A 30 -6.02 14.93 -7.97
CA LYS A 30 -6.89 15.69 -8.89
C LYS A 30 -7.97 16.50 -8.18
N ILE A 31 -8.55 15.97 -7.10
CA ILE A 31 -9.57 16.69 -6.33
C ILE A 31 -8.97 17.69 -5.32
N GLY A 32 -7.64 17.74 -5.16
CA GLY A 32 -6.99 18.62 -4.18
C GLY A 32 -7.07 18.15 -2.73
N TRP A 33 -7.29 16.85 -2.51
CA TRP A 33 -7.15 16.23 -1.19
C TRP A 33 -5.68 16.04 -0.81
N ILE A 34 -4.86 15.71 -1.80
CA ILE A 34 -3.40 15.67 -1.71
C ILE A 34 -2.85 16.69 -2.71
N GLY A 35 -1.74 17.36 -2.40
CA GLY A 35 -1.13 18.32 -3.34
C GLY A 35 -1.42 19.78 -3.04
N THR A 36 -2.49 20.06 -2.29
CA THR A 36 -2.92 21.42 -1.94
C THR A 36 -2.70 21.67 -0.45
N GLU A 37 -2.01 22.74 -0.10
CA GLU A 37 -1.92 23.20 1.28
C GLU A 37 -3.28 23.75 1.73
N ARG A 38 -3.72 23.32 2.91
CA ARG A 38 -5.00 23.71 3.50
C ARG A 38 -4.85 23.82 5.01
N LEU A 39 -5.48 24.83 5.61
CA LEU A 39 -5.55 24.96 7.05
C LEU A 39 -6.42 23.85 7.65
N ASP A 40 -6.10 23.41 8.87
CA ASP A 40 -6.86 22.34 9.51
C ASP A 40 -8.35 22.67 9.69
N SER A 41 -8.68 23.97 9.85
CA SER A 41 -10.05 24.49 9.95
C SER A 41 -10.85 24.41 8.65
N GLU A 42 -10.18 24.37 7.49
CA GLU A 42 -10.82 24.32 6.17
C GLU A 42 -11.08 22.87 5.72
N THR A 43 -10.43 21.91 6.36
CA THR A 43 -10.53 20.48 6.02
C THR A 43 -11.96 19.94 6.12
N PRO A 44 -12.75 20.20 7.18
CA PRO A 44 -14.13 19.72 7.28
C PRO A 44 -15.00 20.22 6.14
N GLN A 45 -14.89 21.52 5.81
CA GLN A 45 -15.67 22.13 4.73
C GLN A 45 -15.32 21.52 3.37
N PHE A 46 -14.02 21.38 3.06
CA PHE A 46 -13.58 20.72 1.84
C PHE A 46 -14.11 19.28 1.72
N MET A 47 -14.08 18.52 2.83
CA MET A 47 -14.57 17.15 2.87
C MET A 47 -16.07 17.06 2.63
N LEU A 48 -16.84 18.01 3.17
CA LEU A 48 -18.28 18.07 2.97
C LEU A 48 -18.62 18.40 1.51
N GLU A 49 -17.91 19.37 0.91
CA GLU A 49 -18.11 19.79 -0.48
C GLU A 49 -17.74 18.72 -1.51
N ASN A 50 -16.77 17.84 -1.19
CA ASN A 50 -16.25 16.81 -2.09
C ASN A 50 -16.54 15.39 -1.57
N TRP A 51 -17.57 15.24 -0.74
CA TRP A 51 -17.80 14.00 -0.01
C TRP A 51 -18.04 12.81 -0.93
N ASP A 52 -18.82 12.98 -2.00
CA ASP A 52 -19.16 11.88 -2.89
C ASP A 52 -17.94 11.33 -3.63
N GLU A 53 -17.06 12.21 -4.09
CA GLU A 53 -15.78 11.85 -4.71
C GLU A 53 -14.84 11.19 -3.70
N LEU A 54 -14.66 11.80 -2.52
CA LEU A 54 -13.80 11.27 -1.46
C LEU A 54 -14.28 9.90 -0.99
N ARG A 55 -15.57 9.73 -0.76
CA ARG A 55 -16.19 8.46 -0.38
C ARG A 55 -15.90 7.38 -1.42
N LEU A 56 -16.06 7.69 -2.70
CA LEU A 56 -15.79 6.74 -3.77
C LEU A 56 -14.30 6.36 -3.82
N ILE A 57 -13.41 7.34 -3.76
CA ILE A 57 -11.95 7.13 -3.74
C ILE A 57 -11.55 6.24 -2.56
N TRP A 58 -12.02 6.56 -1.35
CA TRP A 58 -11.70 5.81 -0.15
C TRP A 58 -12.31 4.41 -0.15
N ALA A 59 -13.49 4.20 -0.74
CA ALA A 59 -14.05 2.87 -0.95
C ALA A 59 -13.16 2.00 -1.88
N TRP A 60 -12.61 2.59 -2.94
CA TRP A 60 -11.61 1.93 -3.77
C TRP A 60 -10.31 1.65 -3.02
N GLN A 61 -9.89 2.55 -2.12
CA GLN A 61 -8.75 2.29 -1.25
C GLN A 61 -9.00 1.12 -0.29
N VAL A 62 -10.20 1.00 0.28
CA VAL A 62 -10.60 -0.19 1.06
C VAL A 62 -10.42 -1.46 0.24
N LEU A 63 -10.87 -1.48 -1.02
CA LEU A 63 -10.68 -2.64 -1.89
C LEU A 63 -9.19 -2.94 -2.11
N GLY A 64 -8.36 -1.92 -2.40
CA GLY A 64 -6.92 -2.09 -2.57
C GLY A 64 -6.24 -2.69 -1.34
N TYR A 65 -6.54 -2.16 -0.15
CA TYR A 65 -6.02 -2.70 1.12
C TYR A 65 -6.59 -4.07 1.45
N PHE A 66 -7.83 -4.38 1.08
CA PHE A 66 -8.40 -5.72 1.25
C PHE A 66 -7.64 -6.76 0.41
N LEU A 67 -7.32 -6.42 -0.85
CA LEU A 67 -6.49 -7.29 -1.69
C LEU A 67 -5.09 -7.49 -1.09
N PHE A 68 -4.49 -6.45 -0.52
CA PHE A 68 -3.25 -6.59 0.24
C PHE A 68 -3.37 -7.57 1.41
N ILE A 69 -4.42 -7.47 2.22
CA ILE A 69 -4.64 -8.40 3.33
C ILE A 69 -4.78 -9.84 2.85
N LEU A 70 -5.54 -10.08 1.78
CA LEU A 70 -5.64 -11.40 1.16
C LEU A 70 -4.26 -11.91 0.70
N ALA A 71 -3.48 -11.05 0.04
CA ALA A 71 -2.12 -11.38 -0.36
C ALA A 71 -1.25 -11.77 0.83
N TYR A 72 -1.30 -10.99 1.92
CA TYR A 72 -0.52 -11.25 3.12
C TYR A 72 -0.86 -12.60 3.73
N LEU A 73 -2.15 -12.93 3.86
CA LEU A 73 -2.60 -14.22 4.38
C LEU A 73 -2.12 -15.39 3.52
N MET A 74 -2.19 -15.27 2.20
CA MET A 74 -1.73 -16.31 1.29
C MET A 74 -0.21 -16.51 1.38
N ILE A 75 0.55 -15.41 1.41
CA ILE A 75 2.02 -15.46 1.49
C ILE A 75 2.50 -15.92 2.87
N LEU A 76 1.77 -15.57 3.95
CA LEU A 76 2.07 -15.94 5.33
C LEU A 76 2.15 -17.46 5.54
N LYS A 77 1.31 -18.22 4.84
CA LYS A 77 1.28 -19.68 4.94
C LYS A 77 2.57 -20.34 4.46
N GLU A 78 3.23 -19.73 3.47
CA GLU A 78 4.49 -20.23 2.91
C GLU A 78 5.73 -19.58 3.56
N ALA A 79 5.57 -18.42 4.21
CA ALA A 79 6.66 -17.66 4.80
C ALA A 79 7.28 -18.34 6.04
N LYS A 80 8.60 -18.32 6.13
CA LYS A 80 9.38 -18.86 7.27
C LYS A 80 10.29 -17.80 7.89
N GLY A 81 10.62 -17.97 9.16
CA GLY A 81 11.55 -17.10 9.90
C GLY A 81 11.11 -15.63 9.89
N TYR A 82 12.07 -14.72 9.67
CA TYR A 82 11.83 -13.28 9.69
C TYR A 82 10.85 -12.79 8.62
N LYS A 83 10.75 -13.45 7.45
CA LYS A 83 9.74 -13.10 6.44
C LYS A 83 8.33 -13.23 7.01
N ARG A 84 8.07 -14.29 7.77
CA ARG A 84 6.77 -14.52 8.39
C ARG A 84 6.42 -13.40 9.36
N LEU A 85 7.38 -12.96 10.17
CA LEU A 85 7.20 -11.82 11.09
C LEU A 85 6.81 -10.55 10.33
N PHE A 86 7.53 -10.19 9.25
CA PHE A 86 7.24 -8.98 8.49
C PHE A 86 5.88 -9.04 7.79
N TRP A 87 5.49 -10.18 7.22
CA TRP A 87 4.15 -10.35 6.66
C TRP A 87 3.05 -10.30 7.72
N SER A 88 3.29 -10.82 8.93
CA SER A 88 2.33 -10.68 10.05
C SER A 88 2.15 -9.22 10.47
N ILE A 89 3.21 -8.44 10.52
CA ILE A 89 3.14 -7.01 10.85
C ILE A 89 2.35 -6.26 9.76
N LEU A 90 2.60 -6.55 8.48
CA LEU A 90 1.83 -6.02 7.37
C LEU A 90 0.35 -6.40 7.44
N PHE A 91 0.03 -7.64 7.84
CA PHE A 91 -1.34 -8.09 8.04
C PHE A 91 -2.06 -7.31 9.14
N ILE A 92 -1.43 -7.17 10.32
CA ILE A 92 -2.01 -6.42 11.43
C ILE A 92 -2.21 -4.95 11.04
N GLY A 93 -1.20 -4.32 10.43
CA GLY A 93 -1.33 -2.93 10.01
C GLY A 93 -2.34 -2.73 8.88
N GLY A 94 -2.47 -3.69 7.96
CA GLY A 94 -3.53 -3.70 6.95
C GLY A 94 -4.92 -3.69 7.57
N LEU A 95 -5.15 -4.50 8.62
CA LEU A 95 -6.42 -4.49 9.35
C LEU A 95 -6.70 -3.14 10.01
N LEU A 96 -5.68 -2.48 10.58
CA LEU A 96 -5.82 -1.13 11.14
C LEU A 96 -6.21 -0.11 10.07
N ILE A 97 -5.60 -0.19 8.87
CA ILE A 97 -5.92 0.70 7.74
C ILE A 97 -7.37 0.48 7.29
N ILE A 98 -7.80 -0.76 7.05
CA ILE A 98 -9.18 -1.04 6.65
C ILE A 98 -10.17 -0.59 7.72
N SER A 99 -9.88 -0.83 9.00
CA SER A 99 -10.73 -0.38 10.10
C SER A 99 -10.85 1.15 10.11
N SER A 100 -9.73 1.86 9.91
CA SER A 100 -9.70 3.32 9.77
C SER A 100 -10.61 3.79 8.64
N PHE A 101 -10.49 3.22 7.43
CA PHE A 101 -11.39 3.56 6.33
C PHE A 101 -12.85 3.19 6.58
N GLY A 102 -13.11 2.06 7.24
CA GLY A 102 -14.47 1.65 7.63
C GLY A 102 -15.12 2.70 8.55
N PHE A 103 -14.39 3.19 9.54
CA PHE A 103 -14.85 4.28 10.39
C PHE A 103 -15.01 5.58 9.61
N THR A 104 -14.04 5.97 8.77
CA THR A 104 -14.15 7.13 7.87
C THR A 104 -15.45 7.11 7.08
N LEU A 105 -15.70 6.03 6.33
CA LEU A 105 -16.86 5.89 5.44
C LEU A 105 -18.19 5.82 6.20
N GLY A 106 -18.19 5.25 7.41
CA GLY A 106 -19.40 5.09 8.21
C GLY A 106 -19.74 6.28 9.11
N SER A 107 -18.77 7.14 9.46
CA SER A 107 -18.96 8.14 10.54
C SER A 107 -18.59 9.57 10.18
N TYR A 108 -17.78 9.82 9.14
CA TYR A 108 -17.37 11.18 8.83
C TYR A 108 -18.50 12.05 8.31
N PHE A 109 -19.34 11.57 7.38
CA PHE A 109 -20.41 12.42 6.82
C PHE A 109 -21.41 12.89 7.88
N PRO A 110 -22.00 12.00 8.72
CA PRO A 110 -22.88 12.45 9.80
C PRO A 110 -22.19 13.42 10.77
N ALA A 111 -20.90 13.20 11.04
CA ALA A 111 -20.13 14.09 11.92
C ALA A 111 -19.81 15.45 11.27
N LEU A 112 -19.67 15.50 9.95
CA LEU A 112 -19.46 16.73 9.18
C LEU A 112 -20.74 17.59 9.12
N GLU A 113 -21.92 16.97 8.99
CA GLU A 113 -23.21 17.69 8.94
C GLU A 113 -23.47 18.51 10.22
N VAL A 114 -23.04 18.01 11.38
CA VAL A 114 -23.21 18.69 12.67
C VAL A 114 -21.97 19.48 13.11
N TYR A 115 -20.95 19.59 12.25
CA TYR A 115 -19.66 20.19 12.63
C TYR A 115 -19.76 21.65 13.11
N SER A 116 -20.68 22.43 12.52
CA SER A 116 -20.91 23.82 12.91
C SER A 116 -21.48 23.97 14.33
N GLN A 117 -22.14 22.93 14.85
CA GLN A 117 -22.77 22.91 16.16
C GLN A 117 -21.87 22.20 17.19
N GLU A 118 -21.32 21.05 16.82
CA GLU A 118 -20.54 20.18 17.71
C GLU A 118 -19.21 19.73 17.06
N PRO A 119 -18.24 20.64 16.89
CA PRO A 119 -16.97 20.32 16.23
C PRO A 119 -16.15 19.25 16.95
N ALA A 120 -16.38 19.08 18.25
CA ALA A 120 -15.75 18.05 19.07
C ALA A 120 -16.03 16.63 18.54
N ILE A 121 -17.24 16.35 18.04
CA ILE A 121 -17.60 15.02 17.53
C ILE A 121 -16.69 14.65 16.36
N PHE A 122 -16.65 15.49 15.32
CA PHE A 122 -15.82 15.26 14.15
C PHE A 122 -14.34 15.17 14.52
N ASN A 123 -13.84 16.07 15.37
CA ASN A 123 -12.43 16.10 15.75
C ASN A 123 -12.01 14.85 16.54
N SER A 124 -12.86 14.33 17.42
CA SER A 124 -12.63 13.08 18.15
C SER A 124 -12.59 11.87 17.20
N ILE A 125 -13.57 11.78 16.27
CA ILE A 125 -13.61 10.70 15.28
C ILE A 125 -12.39 10.77 14.35
N ARG A 126 -12.10 11.96 13.79
CA ARG A 126 -10.92 12.22 12.95
C ARG A 126 -9.62 11.87 13.68
N GLY A 127 -9.53 12.18 14.96
CA GLY A 127 -8.38 11.83 15.81
C GLY A 127 -8.18 10.32 15.92
N GLY A 128 -9.24 9.58 16.27
CA GLY A 128 -9.21 8.12 16.38
C GLY A 128 -8.89 7.43 15.05
N VAL A 129 -9.57 7.83 13.98
CA VAL A 129 -9.31 7.35 12.61
C VAL A 129 -7.87 7.63 12.20
N GLY A 130 -7.35 8.84 12.49
CA GLY A 130 -5.99 9.23 12.18
C GLY A 130 -4.93 8.39 12.91
N VAL A 131 -5.16 8.00 14.16
CA VAL A 131 -4.25 7.10 14.91
C VAL A 131 -4.25 5.69 14.31
N LEU A 132 -5.41 5.14 13.97
CA LEU A 132 -5.51 3.83 13.31
C LEU A 132 -4.79 3.84 11.95
N TYR A 133 -5.07 4.85 11.13
CA TYR A 133 -4.47 4.99 9.81
C TYR A 133 -2.94 5.09 9.91
N ARG A 134 -2.41 6.02 10.72
CA ARG A 134 -0.97 6.23 10.86
C ARG A 134 -0.26 4.99 11.40
N SER A 135 -0.82 4.34 12.42
CA SER A 135 -0.27 3.10 12.97
C SER A 135 -0.21 1.99 11.93
N GLY A 136 -1.26 1.85 11.11
CA GLY A 136 -1.27 0.92 9.99
C GLY A 136 -0.30 1.29 8.87
N GLN A 137 -0.18 2.57 8.52
CA GLN A 137 0.77 3.05 7.50
C GLN A 137 2.23 2.78 7.88
N ILE A 138 2.58 2.88 9.16
CA ILE A 138 3.93 2.52 9.64
C ILE A 138 4.25 1.05 9.31
N SER A 139 3.27 0.15 9.36
CA SER A 139 3.50 -1.25 9.00
C SER A 139 3.92 -1.41 7.55
N LEU A 140 3.50 -0.53 6.65
CA LEU A 140 3.83 -0.62 5.23
C LEU A 140 5.33 -0.51 5.00
N LEU A 141 6.08 0.22 5.85
CA LEU A 141 7.54 0.32 5.78
C LEU A 141 8.24 -1.04 5.79
N PHE A 142 7.61 -2.08 6.34
CA PHE A 142 8.13 -3.44 6.32
C PHE A 142 8.21 -4.07 4.93
N PHE A 143 7.52 -3.51 3.93
CA PHE A 143 7.76 -3.85 2.52
C PHE A 143 9.19 -3.56 2.10
N VAL A 144 9.86 -2.54 2.64
CA VAL A 144 11.27 -2.25 2.30
C VAL A 144 12.15 -3.43 2.70
N PHE A 145 12.00 -3.95 3.92
CA PHE A 145 12.78 -5.10 4.38
C PHE A 145 12.51 -6.36 3.56
N ILE A 146 11.24 -6.62 3.23
CA ILE A 146 10.86 -7.75 2.38
C ILE A 146 11.46 -7.58 0.98
N PHE A 147 11.34 -6.39 0.40
CA PHE A 147 11.84 -6.07 -0.93
C PHE A 147 13.35 -6.25 -1.04
N LEU A 148 14.10 -5.70 -0.08
CA LEU A 148 15.55 -5.84 0.00
C LEU A 148 15.95 -7.31 0.13
N TRP A 149 15.25 -8.07 0.98
CA TRP A 149 15.49 -9.51 1.08
C TRP A 149 15.22 -10.21 -0.25
N GLU A 150 14.07 -9.99 -0.88
CA GLU A 150 13.69 -10.63 -2.14
C GLU A 150 14.62 -10.25 -3.30
N THR A 151 15.29 -9.10 -3.23
CA THR A 151 16.22 -8.63 -4.25
C THR A 151 17.65 -9.15 -4.05
N PHE A 152 18.16 -9.10 -2.80
CA PHE A 152 19.59 -9.32 -2.53
C PHE A 152 19.90 -10.71 -1.95
N SER A 153 18.90 -11.45 -1.46
CA SER A 153 19.11 -12.81 -0.94
C SER A 153 19.31 -13.81 -2.08
N SER A 154 20.15 -14.82 -1.87
CA SER A 154 20.28 -15.97 -2.77
C SER A 154 18.98 -16.78 -2.92
N LYS A 155 18.04 -16.63 -1.97
CA LYS A 155 16.71 -17.25 -1.98
C LYS A 155 15.60 -16.28 -2.39
N GLY A 156 15.96 -15.11 -2.92
CA GLY A 156 15.04 -14.08 -3.37
C GLY A 156 14.45 -14.38 -4.75
N GLU A 157 13.24 -13.89 -5.02
CA GLU A 157 12.55 -14.12 -6.29
C GLU A 157 12.63 -12.94 -7.27
N ILE A 158 13.07 -11.76 -6.81
CA ILE A 158 13.19 -10.55 -7.63
C ILE A 158 14.53 -10.59 -8.40
N LYS A 159 14.50 -10.23 -9.69
CA LYS A 159 15.72 -10.01 -10.47
C LYS A 159 16.49 -8.81 -9.91
N LYS A 160 17.79 -8.98 -9.71
CA LYS A 160 18.65 -7.94 -9.10
C LYS A 160 18.57 -6.62 -9.84
N GLU A 161 18.57 -6.66 -11.17
CA GLU A 161 18.49 -5.47 -12.02
C GLU A 161 17.17 -4.72 -11.78
N THR A 162 16.04 -5.43 -11.81
CA THR A 162 14.72 -4.84 -11.53
C THR A 162 14.62 -4.31 -10.10
N GLY A 163 15.17 -5.04 -9.14
CA GLY A 163 15.19 -4.63 -7.74
C GLY A 163 15.98 -3.34 -7.52
N ILE A 164 17.18 -3.26 -8.08
CA ILE A 164 18.03 -2.06 -8.03
C ILE A 164 17.32 -0.88 -8.69
N ILE A 165 16.79 -1.04 -9.91
CA ILE A 165 16.06 0.02 -10.61
C ILE A 165 14.89 0.53 -9.77
N SER A 166 14.11 -0.37 -9.18
CA SER A 166 12.94 0.01 -8.38
C SER A 166 13.32 0.79 -7.12
N ILE A 167 14.38 0.37 -6.42
CA ILE A 167 14.91 1.10 -5.26
C ILE A 167 15.45 2.47 -5.69
N SER A 168 16.17 2.54 -6.82
CA SER A 168 16.69 3.81 -7.34
C SER A 168 15.56 4.79 -7.67
N ILE A 169 14.46 4.32 -8.27
CA ILE A 169 13.26 5.15 -8.53
C ILE A 169 12.64 5.60 -7.20
N PHE A 170 12.47 4.69 -6.25
CA PHE A 170 11.91 5.01 -4.94
C PHE A 170 12.76 6.06 -4.19
N LEU A 171 14.06 5.82 -4.01
CA LEU A 171 14.97 6.76 -3.34
C LEU A 171 15.11 8.07 -4.10
N GLY A 172 15.19 8.02 -5.43
CA GLY A 172 15.25 9.20 -6.28
C GLY A 172 14.01 10.08 -6.11
N SER A 173 12.82 9.49 -6.04
CA SER A 173 11.59 10.23 -5.83
C SER A 173 11.49 10.86 -4.43
N LEU A 174 12.00 10.19 -3.39
CA LEU A 174 12.11 10.77 -2.06
C LEU A 174 13.08 11.96 -2.05
N LEU A 175 14.23 11.84 -2.74
CA LEU A 175 15.21 12.91 -2.85
C LEU A 175 14.64 14.11 -3.62
N ILE A 176 13.94 13.87 -4.73
CA ILE A 176 13.23 14.92 -5.47
C ILE A 176 12.19 15.58 -4.58
N GLY A 177 11.39 14.78 -3.86
CA GLY A 177 10.38 15.31 -2.94
C GLY A 177 10.98 16.21 -1.85
N PHE A 178 12.11 15.80 -1.29
CA PHE A 178 12.85 16.57 -0.30
C PHE A 178 13.40 17.90 -0.86
N ILE A 179 13.88 17.92 -2.11
CA ILE A 179 14.49 19.11 -2.73
C ILE A 179 13.42 20.08 -3.26
N THR A 180 12.31 19.57 -3.79
CA THR A 180 11.32 20.36 -4.54
C THR A 180 10.14 20.84 -3.69
N ASN A 181 10.12 20.56 -2.38
CA ASN A 181 8.97 20.77 -1.49
C ASN A 181 7.68 20.11 -2.02
N LEU A 182 7.78 19.08 -2.86
CA LEU A 182 6.61 18.30 -3.24
C LEU A 182 6.02 17.66 -1.99
N PRO A 183 4.68 17.63 -1.84
CA PRO A 183 4.07 17.01 -0.69
C PRO A 183 4.55 15.58 -0.52
N ILE A 184 4.99 15.23 0.68
CA ILE A 184 5.54 13.90 1.03
C ILE A 184 4.58 12.78 0.59
N LYS A 185 3.26 13.04 0.58
CA LYS A 185 2.24 12.10 0.09
C LYS A 185 2.38 11.77 -1.41
N VAL A 186 2.80 12.73 -2.23
CA VAL A 186 3.03 12.55 -3.68
C VAL A 186 4.35 11.80 -3.91
N ALA A 187 5.42 12.20 -3.20
CA ALA A 187 6.70 11.50 -3.26
C ALA A 187 6.58 10.05 -2.72
N GLY A 188 5.73 9.84 -1.71
CA GLY A 188 5.44 8.54 -1.13
C GLY A 188 4.60 7.61 -2.02
N ALA A 189 4.00 8.09 -3.11
CA ALA A 189 3.25 7.23 -4.03
C ALA A 189 4.16 6.16 -4.68
N THR A 190 5.44 6.50 -4.92
CA THR A 190 6.43 5.56 -5.44
C THR A 190 6.73 4.41 -4.46
N PHE A 191 6.35 4.53 -3.20
CA PHE A 191 6.42 3.44 -2.23
C PHE A 191 5.64 2.20 -2.71
N PHE A 192 4.52 2.41 -3.40
CA PHE A 192 3.69 1.32 -3.94
C PHE A 192 4.35 0.58 -5.11
N LEU A 193 5.49 1.06 -5.64
CA LEU A 193 6.33 0.27 -6.54
C LEU A 193 6.86 -1.01 -5.86
N LEU A 194 7.17 -0.96 -4.56
CA LEU A 194 7.73 -2.10 -3.83
C LEU A 194 6.76 -3.30 -3.76
N PRO A 195 5.53 -3.15 -3.21
CA PRO A 195 4.56 -4.24 -3.23
C PRO A 195 4.19 -4.65 -4.66
N MET A 196 4.12 -3.73 -5.61
CA MET A 196 3.83 -4.05 -7.00
C MET A 196 4.89 -4.98 -7.61
N VAL A 197 6.18 -4.67 -7.45
CA VAL A 197 7.27 -5.49 -7.98
C VAL A 197 7.35 -6.84 -7.26
N ILE A 198 7.21 -6.87 -5.93
CA ILE A 198 7.11 -8.15 -5.18
C ILE A 198 5.96 -8.99 -5.75
N GLY A 199 4.79 -8.37 -5.92
CA GLY A 199 3.59 -9.02 -6.42
C GLY A 199 3.77 -9.60 -7.82
N TYR A 200 4.36 -8.82 -8.72
CA TYR A 200 4.68 -9.26 -10.08
C TYR A 200 5.60 -10.49 -10.09
N PHE A 201 6.71 -10.47 -9.33
CA PHE A 201 7.64 -11.60 -9.33
C PHE A 201 7.06 -12.85 -8.68
N TYR A 202 6.28 -12.70 -7.60
CA TYR A 202 5.57 -13.83 -6.99
C TYR A 202 4.54 -14.44 -7.94
N TRP A 203 3.79 -13.61 -8.67
CA TRP A 203 2.79 -14.06 -9.63
C TRP A 203 3.42 -14.74 -10.85
N ALA A 204 4.44 -14.12 -11.45
CA ALA A 204 5.16 -14.64 -12.62
C ALA A 204 5.99 -15.90 -12.32
N GLY A 205 6.18 -16.26 -11.04
CA GLY A 205 6.92 -17.46 -10.63
C GLY A 205 8.43 -17.26 -10.45
N GLY A 206 8.89 -16.01 -10.34
CA GLY A 206 10.27 -15.64 -10.01
C GLY A 206 11.35 -16.22 -10.93
N ASN A 207 12.62 -16.07 -10.53
CA ASN A 207 13.80 -16.60 -11.25
C ASN A 207 13.84 -18.14 -11.43
N LYS A 208 12.79 -18.89 -11.08
CA LYS A 208 12.72 -20.35 -11.32
C LYS A 208 12.78 -20.70 -12.80
N VAL A 209 12.20 -19.86 -13.68
CA VAL A 209 12.23 -20.07 -15.14
C VAL A 209 13.65 -19.93 -15.71
N SER A 210 14.52 -19.12 -15.11
CA SER A 210 15.93 -19.00 -15.53
C SER A 210 16.82 -20.12 -14.99
N SER A 211 16.55 -20.64 -13.78
CA SER A 211 17.37 -21.71 -13.20
C SER A 211 17.14 -23.08 -13.84
N GLU A 212 15.93 -23.38 -14.30
CA GLU A 212 15.66 -24.63 -15.05
C GLU A 212 16.33 -24.61 -16.43
N LYS A 213 16.19 -23.51 -17.19
CA LYS A 213 16.87 -23.35 -18.49
C LYS A 213 18.40 -23.41 -18.39
N GLN A 214 18.98 -22.89 -17.32
CA GLN A 214 20.43 -22.90 -17.11
C GLN A 214 20.96 -24.26 -16.61
N LYS A 215 20.08 -25.11 -16.05
CA LYS A 215 20.42 -26.48 -15.64
C LYS A 215 20.37 -27.42 -16.85
N ASP A 216 19.40 -27.23 -17.73
CA ASP A 216 19.27 -28.02 -18.96
C ASP A 216 20.39 -27.70 -19.97
N SER A 217 20.87 -26.46 -20.05
CA SER A 217 22.00 -26.08 -20.91
C SER A 217 23.37 -26.54 -20.39
N ARG A 218 23.46 -27.10 -19.18
CA ARG A 218 24.70 -27.68 -18.63
C ARG A 218 24.72 -29.20 -18.74
N LEU A 219 23.60 -29.80 -19.16
CA LEU A 219 23.43 -31.24 -19.34
C LEU A 219 23.34 -31.64 -20.83
N ALA A 220 23.40 -30.66 -21.73
CA ALA A 220 23.54 -30.82 -23.18
C ALA A 220 24.97 -30.44 -23.61
#